data_AF-A0A6V7JFC1-F1
#
_entry.id   AF-A0A6V7JFC1-F1
#
_cell.length_a   1.000
_cell.length_b   1.000
_cell.length_c   1.000
_cell.angle_alpha   90.00
_cell.angle_beta   90.00
_cell.angle_gamma   90.00
#
_symmetry.space_group_name_H-M   'P 1'
#
loop_
_entity.id
_entity.type
_entity.pdbx_description
1 polymer ?
#
loop_
_entity_poly.entity_id
_entity_poly.type
_entity_poly.pdbx_seq_one_letter_code
_entity_poly.pdbx_strand_id
1 'polypeptide(L)' 'VLGNWYEGWRVNSTYQANFECTQSQFVEHKNGYMTVNVNAFARL' A
#
# COMPACT_ATOMS: atom_id res chain seq x y z
N VAL A 1 -0.37 6.59 12.61
CA VAL A 1 -0.41 5.40 11.73
C VAL A 1 0.76 5.50 10.75
N LEU A 2 1.99 5.44 11.27
CA LEU A 2 3.21 5.52 10.45
C LEU A 2 3.83 4.13 10.31
N GLY A 3 4.71 3.97 9.33
CA GLY A 3 5.43 2.72 9.09
C GLY A 3 4.76 1.80 8.07
N ASN A 4 5.12 0.52 8.13
CA ASN A 4 4.75 -0.49 7.14
C ASN A 4 3.54 -1.31 7.58
N TRP A 5 2.62 -1.54 6.65
CA TRP A 5 1.40 -2.31 6.87
C TRP A 5 1.20 -3.30 5.74
N TYR A 6 0.79 -4.52 6.09
CA TYR A 6 0.44 -5.54 5.12
C TYR A 6 -1.07 -5.58 4.92
N GLU A 7 -1.50 -5.72 3.67
CA GLU A 7 -2.90 -5.89 3.32
C GLU A 7 -3.36 -7.30 3.71
N GLY A 8 -4.18 -7.41 4.75
CA GLY A 8 -4.76 -8.71 5.16
C GLY A 8 -5.97 -9.11 4.33
N TRP A 9 -6.76 -8.13 3.88
CA TRP A 9 -7.89 -8.33 2.98
C TRP A 9 -8.17 -7.02 2.23
N ARG A 10 -8.80 -7.13 1.04
CA ARG A 10 -9.28 -5.97 0.28
C ARG A 10 -10.62 -6.25 -0.37
N VAL A 11 -11.37 -5.18 -0.61
CA VAL A 11 -12.45 -5.20 -1.61
C VAL A 11 -11.80 -5.17 -3.00
N ASN A 12 -12.36 -5.91 -3.95
CA ASN A 12 -11.81 -5.97 -5.30
C ASN A 12 -11.74 -4.56 -5.93
N SER A 13 -10.59 -4.23 -6.51
CA SER A 13 -10.30 -2.95 -7.16
C SER A 13 -9.60 -3.21 -8.49
N THR A 14 -10.01 -2.51 -9.55
CA THR A 14 -9.40 -2.65 -10.88
C THR A 14 -7.91 -2.33 -10.89
N TYR A 15 -7.46 -1.39 -10.06
CA TYR A 15 -6.05 -0.97 -9.97
C TYR A 15 -5.15 -1.99 -9.28
N GLN A 16 -5.70 -2.86 -8.44
CA GLN A 16 -4.92 -3.81 -7.65
C GLN A 16 -5.38 -5.26 -7.85
N ALA A 17 -6.23 -5.54 -8.85
CA ALA A 17 -6.85 -6.84 -9.06
C ALA A 17 -5.84 -7.99 -9.11
N ASN A 18 -4.69 -7.75 -9.74
CA ASN A 18 -3.65 -8.75 -9.97
C ASN A 18 -2.42 -8.56 -9.07
N PHE A 19 -2.57 -7.90 -7.93
CA PHE A 19 -1.47 -7.69 -6.99
C PHE A 19 -1.55 -8.63 -5.78
N GLU A 20 -0.43 -9.26 -5.44
CA GLU A 20 -0.26 -10.13 -4.29
C GLU A 20 0.75 -9.56 -3.29
N CYS A 21 0.61 -9.95 -2.03
CA CYS A 21 1.44 -9.51 -0.90
C CYS A 21 1.60 -7.98 -0.83
N THR A 22 0.50 -7.25 -1.01
CA THR A 22 0.50 -5.78 -0.98
C THR A 22 0.97 -5.24 0.37
N GLN A 23 1.88 -4.28 0.33
CA GLN A 23 2.37 -3.54 1.50
C GLN A 23 2.24 -2.03 1.27
N SER A 24 1.77 -1.31 2.29
CA SER A 24 1.69 0.14 2.30
C SER A 24 2.65 0.72 3.33
N GLN A 25 3.45 1.70 2.93
CA GLN A 25 4.33 2.47 3.81
C GLN A 25 3.85 3.91 3.93
N PHE A 26 3.56 4.34 5.16
CA PHE A 26 3.12 5.70 5.47
C PHE A 26 4.29 6.52 6.02
N VAL A 27 4.63 7.59 5.31
CA VAL A 27 5.72 8.51 5.67
C VAL A 27 5.14 9.92 5.81
N GLU A 28 5.32 10.51 7.00
CA GLU A 28 4.97 11.91 7.25
C GLU A 28 6.17 12.81 6.94
N HIS A 29 5.88 13.91 6.26
CA HIS A 29 6.87 14.91 5.87
C HIS A 29 6.80 16.13 6.80
N LYS A 30 7.89 16.90 6.85
CA LYS A 30 8.00 18.10 7.70
C LYS A 30 6.94 19.17 7.42
N ASN A 31 6.36 19.17 6.23
CA ASN A 31 5.30 20.07 5.81
C ASN A 31 3.88 19.56 6.19
N GLY A 32 3.79 18.47 6.96
CA GLY A 32 2.52 17.89 7.42
C GLY A 32 1.79 17.03 6.39
N TYR A 33 2.33 16.89 5.17
CA TYR A 33 1.77 15.95 4.19
C TYR A 33 2.24 14.52 4.48
N MET A 34 1.44 13.55 4.06
CA MET A 34 1.80 12.14 4.08
C MET A 34 1.94 11.59 2.67
N THR A 35 2.97 10.78 2.47
CA THR A 35 3.09 9.92 1.28
C THR A 35 2.76 8.49 1.66
N VAL A 36 2.03 7.81 0.77
CA VAL A 36 1.75 6.38 0.86
C VAL A 36 2.43 5.69 -0.32
N ASN A 37 3.43 4.87 -0.02
CA ASN A 37 4.08 4.03 -1.02
C ASN A 37 3.45 2.63 -0.97
N VAL A 38 2.91 2.16 -2.09
CA VAL A 38 2.30 0.82 -2.20
C VAL A 38 3.21 -0.07 -3.03
N ASN A 39 3.68 -1.16 -2.42
CA ASN A 39 4.48 -2.19 -3.08
C ASN A 39 3.67 -3.47 -3.17
N ALA A 40 3.75 -4.16 -4.31
CA ALA A 40 3.10 -5.46 -4.48
C ALA A 40 3.83 -6.29 -5.54
N PHE A 41 3.56 -7.59 -5.55
CA PHE A 41 3.97 -8.49 -6.61
C PHE A 41 2.84 -8.63 -7.62
N ALA A 42 3.17 -8.59 -8.92
CA ALA A 42 2.21 -8.94 -9.95
C ALA A 42 1.97 -10.45 -9.94
N ARG A 43 0.70 -10.86 -9.92
CA ARG A 43 0.28 -12.25 -10.10
C ARG A 43 0.47 -12.63 -11.57
N LEU A 44 1.27 -13.67 -11.81
CA LEU A 44 1.53 -14.25 -13.14
C LEU A 44 0.38 -15.16 -13.60
#